data_AF-A0A103EKG2-F1
#
_entry.id   AF-A0A103EKG2-F1
#
_cell.length_a   1.000
_cell.length_b   1.000
_cell.length_c   1.000
_cell.angle_alpha   90.00
_cell.angle_beta   90.00
_cell.angle_gamma   90.00
#
_symmetry.space_group_name_H-M   'P 1'
#
loop_
_entity.id
_entity.type
_entity.pdbx_description
1 polymer ?
#
loop_
_entity_poly.entity_id
_entity_poly.type
_entity_poly.pdbx_seq_one_letter_code
_entity_poly.pdbx_strand_id
1 'polypeptide(L)'
;MSGSQRGTTPAGALGKRGAGGHRPARPGGWRALISNEDWWSIWIGLGLVLAAYLLFAFGGSIKGWAVAPAKWSDIGQAARDLGTHLTRYAALFVVFGVLFSISVAALGQKLAHFVPSFAIVFVASALIYALGAWSDAAKYNLEPPLVALALGLVLSNAFALPEWFRAGLRVEFYIKVGIVLLGATLPFTLLVWAGPIAVVQASLVSLVTFFTIFAAAGALGLDKRFAAVLGAGGAVCGVSASIAIAGAVRAKREDAAISITLVILWAIVMIFALPFASRALGLPTGIAGAWIGTSEFADAAGLAAAQAYGDFAKHGAGAIAGAPEAALQAFTLMKVVGRDIWIGIWAFVLAIVATTRWESVDGVRAQPRASEIWARFPKFVIGFVVASAFVTWVASHYTLTDYRKIVTPELVAPITILRTWAFIFCFFSIGLTTRLKALSATGARPFAAFTAGVAVNVIVGYVLSVYVFGGYWASLGQ
;
A
#
# COMPACT_ATOMS: atom_id res chain seq x y z
N MET A 1 -10.21 75.22 33.03
CA MET A 1 -8.98 75.18 32.21
C MET A 1 -8.95 73.85 31.47
N SER A 2 -8.99 73.93 30.13
CA SER A 2 -8.62 72.89 29.13
C SER A 2 -9.26 71.50 29.28
N GLY A 3 -10.29 71.09 28.52
CA GLY A 3 -10.28 70.88 27.06
C GLY A 3 -9.73 69.48 26.71
N SER A 4 -10.31 68.59 25.89
CA SER A 4 -11.40 68.60 24.90
C SER A 4 -11.93 67.16 24.73
N GLN A 5 -13.24 66.97 24.69
CA GLN A 5 -14.07 66.55 23.53
C GLN A 5 -13.80 65.20 22.82
N ARG A 6 -14.85 64.37 22.97
CA ARG A 6 -15.41 63.28 22.15
C ARG A 6 -15.15 63.36 20.64
N GLY A 7 -15.11 62.18 20.00
CA GLY A 7 -15.40 62.03 18.57
C GLY A 7 -15.45 60.56 18.10
N THR A 8 -16.61 60.11 17.66
CA THR A 8 -16.92 58.79 17.10
C THR A 8 -16.81 58.75 15.56
N THR A 9 -16.30 57.63 15.00
CA THR A 9 -16.47 57.06 13.62
C THR A 9 -15.91 57.86 12.41
N PRO A 10 -15.67 57.29 11.18
CA PRO A 10 -16.15 56.02 10.58
C PRO A 10 -15.11 55.21 9.74
N ALA A 11 -15.61 54.19 9.02
CA ALA A 11 -14.92 53.29 8.09
C ALA A 11 -14.22 53.97 6.89
N GLY A 12 -13.13 53.36 6.38
CA GLY A 12 -12.70 53.49 4.98
C GLY A 12 -11.20 53.66 4.70
N ALA A 13 -10.60 52.62 4.11
CA ALA A 13 -9.55 52.65 3.08
C ALA A 13 -8.10 53.11 3.43
N LEU A 14 -7.17 52.15 3.30
CA LEU A 14 -5.92 52.18 2.49
C LEU A 14 -4.72 51.53 3.22
N GLY A 15 -4.15 50.50 2.60
CA GLY A 15 -2.87 49.95 3.04
C GLY A 15 -2.54 48.57 2.50
N LYS A 16 -2.49 48.42 1.16
CA LYS A 16 -1.89 47.26 0.50
C LYS A 16 -0.47 47.02 1.03
N ARG A 17 -0.24 45.96 1.80
CA ARG A 17 1.10 45.37 1.98
C ARG A 17 1.06 43.94 1.47
N GLY A 18 1.88 43.70 0.45
CA GLY A 18 1.86 42.53 -0.40
C GLY A 18 1.99 41.22 0.39
N ALA A 19 1.08 40.31 0.09
CA ALA A 19 1.23 38.89 0.36
C ALA A 19 2.34 38.33 -0.55
N GLY A 20 3.59 38.58 -0.17
CA GLY A 20 4.75 37.85 -0.66
C GLY A 20 4.79 36.48 -0.01
N GLY A 21 3.87 35.59 -0.41
CA GLY A 21 3.89 34.20 0.00
C GLY A 21 5.19 33.55 -0.48
N HIS A 22 6.19 33.49 0.40
CA HIS A 22 7.35 32.62 0.25
C HIS A 22 6.82 31.18 0.13
N ARG A 23 6.66 30.71 -1.12
CA ARG A 23 6.65 29.26 -1.37
C ARG A 23 8.02 28.75 -0.92
N PRO A 24 8.11 27.78 0.00
CA PRO A 24 9.40 27.15 0.25
C PRO A 24 9.90 26.63 -1.10
N ALA A 25 11.11 27.02 -1.47
CA ALA A 25 11.76 26.56 -2.69
C ALA A 25 11.73 25.03 -2.70
N ARG A 26 11.30 24.42 -3.81
CA ARG A 26 11.40 22.97 -3.99
C ARG A 26 12.87 22.59 -3.74
N PRO A 27 13.18 21.70 -2.78
CA PRO A 27 14.57 21.37 -2.51
C PRO A 27 15.23 20.85 -3.79
N GLY A 28 16.40 21.37 -4.14
CA GLY A 28 17.13 20.93 -5.34
C GLY A 28 17.69 19.52 -5.18
N GLY A 29 17.69 18.75 -6.27
CA GLY A 29 18.40 17.48 -6.48
C GLY A 29 18.42 16.55 -5.28
N TRP A 30 19.57 16.50 -4.59
CA TRP A 30 19.83 15.63 -3.44
C TRP A 30 18.93 15.89 -2.22
N ARG A 31 18.58 17.15 -1.94
CA ARG A 31 17.71 17.48 -0.79
C ARG A 31 16.28 16.99 -1.03
N ALA A 32 15.79 16.98 -2.27
CA ALA A 32 14.46 16.45 -2.60
C ALA A 32 14.38 14.92 -2.51
N LEU A 33 15.49 14.22 -2.75
CA LEU A 33 15.57 12.77 -2.59
C LEU A 33 15.48 12.40 -1.10
N ILE A 34 16.28 13.06 -0.25
CA ILE A 34 16.37 12.77 1.18
C ILE A 34 15.12 13.23 1.95
N SER A 35 14.41 14.25 1.46
CA SER A 35 13.18 14.76 2.11
C SER A 35 11.91 13.99 1.76
N ASN A 36 11.99 12.91 0.97
CA ASN A 36 10.83 12.16 0.50
C ASN A 36 10.88 10.71 1.00
N GLU A 37 9.83 10.31 1.72
CA GLU A 37 9.68 8.97 2.29
C GLU A 37 9.72 7.86 1.22
N ASP A 38 9.27 8.14 -0.01
CA ASP A 38 9.33 7.19 -1.12
C ASP A 38 10.76 6.75 -1.44
N TRP A 39 11.72 7.68 -1.47
CA TRP A 39 13.10 7.34 -1.79
C TRP A 39 13.78 6.55 -0.68
N TRP A 40 13.47 6.86 0.58
CA TRP A 40 13.92 6.07 1.71
C TRP A 40 13.42 4.63 1.66
N SER A 41 12.16 4.42 1.28
CA SER A 41 11.61 3.07 1.13
C SER A 41 12.35 2.26 0.04
N ILE A 42 12.73 2.92 -1.06
CA ILE A 42 13.52 2.32 -2.15
C ILE A 42 14.93 1.97 -1.68
N TRP A 43 15.63 2.92 -1.04
CA TRP A 43 17.01 2.71 -0.60
C TRP A 43 17.10 1.61 0.45
N ILE A 44 16.16 1.55 1.39
CA ILE A 44 16.11 0.50 2.40
C ILE A 44 15.80 -0.85 1.75
N GLY A 45 14.77 -0.93 0.90
CA GLY A 45 14.40 -2.17 0.23
C GLY A 45 15.52 -2.71 -0.66
N LEU A 46 16.08 -1.87 -1.55
CA LEU A 46 17.21 -2.25 -2.41
C LEU A 46 18.48 -2.51 -1.62
N GLY A 47 18.74 -1.76 -0.56
CA GLY A 47 19.88 -1.96 0.33
C GLY A 47 19.83 -3.32 1.03
N LEU A 48 18.65 -3.74 1.50
CA LEU A 48 18.44 -5.06 2.08
C LEU A 48 18.63 -6.18 1.05
N VAL A 49 18.12 -6.01 -0.18
CA VAL A 49 18.31 -6.97 -1.28
C VAL A 49 19.79 -7.10 -1.65
N LEU A 50 20.49 -5.96 -1.77
CA LEU A 50 21.91 -5.92 -2.08
C LEU A 50 22.73 -6.55 -0.95
N ALA A 51 22.44 -6.24 0.31
CA ALA A 51 23.13 -6.83 1.45
C ALA A 51 22.91 -8.36 1.51
N ALA A 52 21.69 -8.83 1.23
CA ALA A 52 21.38 -10.24 1.14
C ALA A 52 22.18 -10.92 0.02
N TYR A 53 22.25 -10.30 -1.15
CA TYR A 53 23.04 -10.81 -2.27
C TYR A 53 24.54 -10.82 -1.98
N LEU A 54 25.10 -9.75 -1.42
CA LEU A 54 26.53 -9.69 -1.10
C LEU A 54 26.91 -10.79 -0.12
N LEU A 55 26.14 -10.97 0.96
CA LEU A 55 26.37 -12.08 1.90
C LEU A 55 26.27 -13.44 1.21
N PHE A 56 25.26 -13.64 0.35
CA PHE A 56 25.10 -14.84 -0.47
C PHE A 56 26.31 -15.10 -1.38
N ALA A 57 26.80 -14.07 -2.07
CA ALA A 57 27.94 -14.17 -2.98
C ALA A 57 29.24 -14.55 -2.25
N PHE A 58 29.36 -14.22 -0.96
CA PHE A 58 30.48 -14.63 -0.10
C PHE A 58 30.21 -15.92 0.69
N GLY A 59 29.20 -16.71 0.32
CA GLY A 59 28.88 -18.00 0.95
C GLY A 59 28.11 -17.91 2.28
N GLY A 60 27.68 -16.71 2.69
CA GLY A 60 26.83 -16.48 3.86
C GLY A 60 25.35 -16.33 3.49
N SER A 61 24.51 -16.01 4.48
CA SER A 61 23.10 -15.66 4.25
C SER A 61 22.58 -14.77 5.37
N ILE A 62 21.63 -13.89 5.02
CA ILE A 62 20.90 -13.09 6.01
C ILE A 62 19.94 -13.91 6.88
N LYS A 63 19.76 -15.22 6.60
CA LYS A 63 19.03 -16.16 7.48
C LYS A 63 19.45 -16.11 8.94
N GLY A 64 20.71 -15.75 9.21
CA GLY A 64 21.23 -15.61 10.56
C GLY A 64 20.42 -14.65 11.44
N TRP A 65 19.73 -13.68 10.85
CA TRP A 65 18.93 -12.67 11.56
C TRP A 65 17.54 -12.43 10.94
N ALA A 66 17.30 -12.78 9.68
CA ALA A 66 15.97 -12.76 9.06
C ALA A 66 15.13 -13.95 9.56
N VAL A 67 14.57 -13.80 10.76
CA VAL A 67 13.83 -14.86 11.46
C VAL A 67 12.33 -14.80 11.20
N ALA A 68 11.71 -15.97 11.06
CA ALA A 68 10.26 -16.16 11.12
C ALA A 68 9.96 -17.22 12.18
N PRO A 69 8.82 -17.14 12.89
CA PRO A 69 8.43 -18.16 13.87
C PRO A 69 8.29 -19.53 13.21
N ALA A 70 8.78 -20.58 13.88
CA ALA A 70 8.54 -21.95 13.44
C ALA A 70 7.06 -22.35 13.62
N LYS A 71 6.60 -23.34 12.85
CA LYS A 71 5.26 -23.92 13.06
C LYS A 71 5.20 -24.59 14.43
N TRP A 72 4.10 -24.38 15.16
CA TRP A 72 3.91 -24.93 16.50
C TRP A 72 2.47 -25.41 16.70
N SER A 73 2.29 -26.44 17.53
CA SER A 73 0.98 -26.96 17.93
C SER A 73 0.72 -26.84 19.43
N ASP A 74 1.77 -26.70 20.23
CA ASP A 74 1.73 -26.50 21.67
C ASP A 74 2.45 -25.20 22.06
N ILE A 75 1.95 -24.51 23.08
CA ILE A 75 2.52 -23.23 23.55
C ILE A 75 3.98 -23.42 24.01
N GLY A 76 4.32 -24.59 24.56
CA GLY A 76 5.70 -24.91 24.93
C GLY A 76 6.65 -24.99 23.73
N GLN A 77 6.18 -25.39 22.54
CA GLN A 77 6.99 -25.34 21.32
C GLN A 77 7.24 -23.91 20.87
N ALA A 78 6.21 -23.06 20.87
CA ALA A 78 6.34 -21.65 20.54
C ALA A 78 7.29 -20.91 21.50
N ALA A 79 7.18 -21.19 22.81
CA ALA A 79 8.06 -20.59 23.82
C ALA A 79 9.52 -21.04 23.65
N ARG A 80 9.75 -22.33 23.34
CA ARG A 80 11.09 -22.85 23.06
C ARG A 80 11.69 -22.20 21.81
N ASP A 81 10.94 -22.12 20.72
CA ASP A 81 11.36 -21.48 19.46
C ASP A 81 11.72 -19.99 19.66
N LEU A 82 10.89 -19.27 20.42
CA LEU A 82 11.17 -17.88 20.76
C LEU A 82 12.46 -17.76 21.58
N GLY A 83 12.66 -18.65 22.55
CA GLY A 83 13.87 -18.68 23.37
C GLY A 83 15.14 -18.99 22.57
N THR A 84 15.10 -19.98 21.68
CA THR A 84 16.26 -20.36 20.84
C THR A 84 16.62 -19.30 19.80
N HIS A 85 15.63 -18.53 19.34
CA HIS A 85 15.83 -17.52 18.31
C HIS A 85 15.79 -16.08 18.81
N LEU A 86 15.74 -15.86 20.13
CA LEU A 86 15.63 -14.53 20.73
C LEU A 86 16.71 -13.55 20.23
N THR A 87 17.95 -14.03 20.07
CA THR A 87 19.06 -13.22 19.52
C THR A 87 18.83 -12.81 18.07
N ARG A 88 18.19 -13.67 17.27
CA ARG A 88 17.83 -13.35 15.88
C ARG A 88 16.70 -12.33 15.82
N TYR A 89 15.68 -12.46 16.68
CA TYR A 89 14.63 -11.45 16.80
C TYR A 89 15.20 -10.10 17.26
N ALA A 90 16.12 -10.10 18.22
CA ALA A 90 16.81 -8.88 18.66
C ALA A 90 17.65 -8.26 17.53
N ALA A 91 18.40 -9.08 16.78
CA ALA A 91 19.15 -8.62 15.61
C ALA A 91 18.23 -8.03 14.54
N LEU A 92 17.10 -8.68 14.25
CA LEU A 92 16.09 -8.19 13.32
C LEU A 92 15.49 -6.84 13.77
N PHE A 93 15.16 -6.72 15.05
CA PHE A 93 14.70 -5.47 15.65
C PHE A 93 15.73 -4.35 15.48
N VAL A 94 17.01 -4.63 15.75
CA VAL A 94 18.10 -3.67 15.57
C VAL A 94 18.24 -3.26 14.11
N VAL A 95 18.23 -4.22 13.17
CA VAL A 95 18.36 -3.92 11.73
C VAL A 95 17.22 -3.02 11.25
N PHE A 96 15.96 -3.40 11.47
CA PHE A 96 14.84 -2.53 11.09
C PHE A 96 14.81 -1.23 11.87
N GLY A 97 15.07 -1.28 13.17
CA GLY A 97 15.09 -0.12 14.06
C GLY A 97 16.11 0.93 13.61
N VAL A 98 17.32 0.51 13.25
CA VAL A 98 18.37 1.40 12.72
C VAL A 98 17.97 1.94 11.35
N LEU A 99 17.61 1.07 10.40
CA LEU A 99 17.27 1.50 9.03
C LEU A 99 16.10 2.48 9.01
N PHE A 100 15.05 2.19 9.78
CA PHE A 100 13.89 3.07 9.86
C PHE A 100 14.18 4.34 10.67
N SER A 101 14.98 4.28 11.73
CA SER A 101 15.38 5.48 12.47
C SER A 101 16.22 6.42 11.61
N ILE A 102 17.12 5.92 10.76
CA ILE A 102 17.90 6.76 9.84
C ILE A 102 16.95 7.53 8.90
N SER A 103 15.98 6.83 8.30
CA SER A 103 14.96 7.45 7.45
C SER A 103 14.13 8.51 8.20
N VAL A 104 13.63 8.17 9.39
CA VAL A 104 12.81 9.06 10.22
C VAL A 104 13.60 10.29 10.67
N ALA A 105 14.87 10.14 11.06
CA ALA A 105 15.75 11.24 11.40
C ALA A 105 15.99 12.17 10.21
N ALA A 106 16.25 11.61 9.03
CA ALA A 106 16.43 12.39 7.81
C ALA A 106 15.18 13.15 7.38
N LEU A 107 13.98 12.63 7.70
CA LEU A 107 12.70 13.32 7.52
C LEU A 107 12.40 14.37 8.61
N GLY A 108 13.33 14.63 9.53
CA GLY A 108 13.21 15.65 10.58
C GLY A 108 12.30 15.25 11.74
N GLN A 109 12.04 13.96 11.93
CA GLN A 109 11.09 13.43 12.90
C GLN A 109 11.81 12.96 14.18
N LYS A 110 11.15 13.09 15.32
CA LYS A 110 11.78 12.83 16.64
C LYS A 110 11.96 11.33 16.88
N LEU A 111 13.22 10.89 16.93
CA LEU A 111 13.56 9.49 17.25
C LEU A 111 13.10 9.05 18.63
N ALA A 112 13.09 9.97 19.60
CA ALA A 112 12.61 9.70 20.96
C ALA A 112 11.15 9.20 21.01
N HIS A 113 10.32 9.54 20.03
CA HIS A 113 8.96 9.00 19.90
C HIS A 113 8.91 7.79 18.98
N PHE A 114 9.71 7.80 17.91
CA PHE A 114 9.71 6.72 16.92
C PHE A 114 10.22 5.40 17.48
N VAL A 115 11.40 5.38 18.12
CA VAL A 115 12.04 4.14 18.59
C VAL A 115 11.16 3.35 19.58
N PRO A 116 10.60 3.96 20.65
CA PRO A 116 9.72 3.22 21.56
C PRO A 116 8.41 2.78 20.88
N SER A 117 7.87 3.60 19.97
CA SER A 117 6.68 3.22 19.21
C SER A 117 6.96 2.00 18.31
N PHE A 118 8.07 2.03 17.57
CA PHE A 118 8.48 0.94 16.72
C PHE A 118 8.79 -0.33 17.51
N ALA A 119 9.36 -0.24 18.72
CA ALA A 119 9.57 -1.38 19.59
C ALA A 119 8.25 -2.09 19.94
N ILE A 120 7.21 -1.34 20.29
CA ILE A 120 5.86 -1.89 20.56
C ILE A 120 5.27 -2.52 19.29
N VAL A 121 5.36 -1.83 18.15
CA VAL A 121 4.89 -2.36 16.85
C VAL A 121 5.62 -3.66 16.51
N PHE A 122 6.93 -3.74 16.74
CA PHE A 122 7.75 -4.91 16.47
C PHE A 122 7.34 -6.10 17.35
N VAL A 123 7.23 -5.88 18.66
CA VAL A 123 6.82 -6.94 19.61
C VAL A 123 5.42 -7.45 19.29
N ALA A 124 4.46 -6.55 19.07
CA ALA A 124 3.11 -6.94 18.67
C ALA A 124 3.11 -7.73 17.35
N SER A 125 3.91 -7.29 16.38
CA SER A 125 4.04 -7.97 15.09
C SER A 125 4.69 -9.35 15.21
N ALA A 126 5.65 -9.52 16.13
CA ALA A 126 6.24 -10.82 16.44
C ALA A 126 5.20 -11.79 17.01
N LEU A 127 4.35 -11.31 17.93
CA LEU A 127 3.26 -12.10 18.50
C LEU A 127 2.20 -12.45 17.44
N ILE A 128 1.85 -11.51 16.56
CA ILE A 128 0.92 -11.77 15.45
C ILE A 128 1.50 -12.80 14.48
N TYR A 129 2.78 -12.69 14.13
CA TYR A 129 3.44 -13.65 13.25
C TYR A 129 3.49 -15.03 13.91
N ALA A 130 3.82 -15.10 15.20
CA ALA A 130 3.81 -16.34 15.95
C ALA A 130 2.41 -16.96 15.98
N LEU A 131 1.35 -16.17 16.19
CA LEU A 131 -0.03 -16.67 16.14
C LEU A 131 -0.37 -17.29 14.78
N GLY A 132 0.04 -16.66 13.68
CA GLY A 132 -0.18 -17.22 12.34
C GLY A 132 0.66 -18.46 12.01
N ALA A 133 1.72 -18.73 12.79
CA ALA A 133 2.51 -19.96 12.68
C ALA A 133 1.88 -21.15 13.45
N TRP A 134 0.79 -20.94 14.18
CA TRP A 134 0.07 -22.01 14.86
C TRP A 134 -0.47 -23.04 13.84
N SER A 135 -0.36 -24.33 14.15
CA SER A 135 -0.76 -25.43 13.26
C SER A 135 -2.21 -25.34 12.78
N ASP A 136 -3.11 -24.84 13.62
CA ASP A 136 -4.53 -24.67 13.29
C ASP A 136 -4.88 -23.23 12.85
N ALA A 137 -3.91 -22.32 12.73
CA ALA A 137 -4.16 -20.93 12.32
C ALA A 137 -4.95 -20.86 11.01
N ALA A 138 -4.57 -21.68 10.03
CA ALA A 138 -5.23 -21.74 8.73
C ALA A 138 -6.70 -22.16 8.81
N LYS A 139 -7.07 -23.06 9.74
CA LYS A 139 -8.46 -23.49 9.97
C LYS A 139 -9.35 -22.32 10.40
N TYR A 140 -8.78 -21.40 11.18
CA TYR A 140 -9.47 -20.22 11.69
C TYR A 140 -9.21 -18.96 10.84
N ASN A 141 -8.49 -19.07 9.73
CA ASN A 141 -8.08 -17.95 8.86
C ASN A 141 -7.25 -16.89 9.61
N LEU A 142 -6.43 -17.32 10.58
CA LEU A 142 -5.55 -16.48 11.40
C LEU A 142 -4.24 -16.13 10.68
N GLU A 143 -4.35 -15.65 9.45
CA GLU A 143 -3.19 -15.23 8.67
C GLU A 143 -2.57 -13.95 9.27
N PRO A 144 -1.23 -13.85 9.43
CA PRO A 144 -0.60 -12.73 10.13
C PRO A 144 -1.04 -11.34 9.62
N PRO A 145 -1.14 -11.09 8.30
CA PRO A 145 -1.68 -9.85 7.77
C PRO A 145 -3.11 -9.50 8.23
N LEU A 146 -4.02 -10.46 8.18
CA LEU A 146 -5.43 -10.27 8.55
C LEU A 146 -5.56 -10.06 10.06
N VAL A 147 -4.85 -10.87 10.84
CA VAL A 147 -4.79 -10.74 12.31
C VAL A 147 -4.21 -9.39 12.71
N ALA A 148 -3.14 -8.94 12.05
CA ALA A 148 -2.53 -7.63 12.32
C ALA A 148 -3.53 -6.50 12.13
N LEU A 149 -4.24 -6.48 11.00
CA LEU A 149 -5.27 -5.48 10.73
C LEU A 149 -6.39 -5.55 11.76
N ALA A 150 -6.96 -6.73 11.98
CA ALA A 150 -8.11 -6.92 12.85
C ALA A 150 -7.79 -6.55 14.31
N LEU A 151 -6.65 -7.03 14.83
CA LEU A 151 -6.20 -6.69 16.17
C LEU A 151 -5.93 -5.20 16.30
N GLY A 152 -5.24 -4.59 15.33
CA GLY A 152 -5.00 -3.14 15.33
C GLY A 152 -6.31 -2.35 15.34
N LEU A 153 -7.31 -2.77 14.55
CA LEU A 153 -8.62 -2.13 14.47
C LEU A 153 -9.40 -2.24 15.78
N VAL A 154 -9.38 -3.41 16.42
CA VAL A 154 -9.99 -3.61 17.73
C VAL A 154 -9.30 -2.70 18.76
N LEU A 155 -7.97 -2.71 18.82
CA LEU A 155 -7.20 -1.91 19.77
C LEU A 155 -7.41 -0.40 19.57
N SER A 156 -7.42 0.08 18.33
CA SER A 156 -7.64 1.50 18.07
C SER A 156 -9.05 1.94 18.40
N ASN A 157 -10.07 1.09 18.28
CA ASN A 157 -11.44 1.49 18.62
C ASN A 157 -11.79 1.23 20.10
N ALA A 158 -11.07 0.34 20.78
CA ALA A 158 -11.19 0.12 22.22
C ALA A 158 -10.38 1.12 23.06
N PHE A 159 -9.23 1.58 22.57
CA PHE A 159 -8.30 2.43 23.32
C PHE A 159 -7.93 3.73 22.58
N ALA A 160 -7.70 4.79 23.35
CA ALA A 160 -7.10 6.01 22.85
C ALA A 160 -5.57 5.83 22.80
N LEU A 161 -5.00 5.86 21.59
CA LEU A 161 -3.55 5.73 21.43
C LEU A 161 -2.87 7.07 21.73
N PRO A 162 -1.78 7.07 22.54
CA PRO A 162 -1.09 8.30 22.87
C PRO A 162 -0.40 8.90 21.64
N GLU A 163 -0.25 10.23 21.61
CA GLU A 163 0.23 10.95 20.42
C GLU A 163 1.65 10.53 19.99
N TRP A 164 2.55 10.31 20.96
CA TRP A 164 3.91 9.86 20.68
C TRP A 164 3.93 8.50 19.96
N PHE A 165 2.95 7.63 20.23
CA PHE A 165 2.89 6.30 19.62
C PHE A 165 2.57 6.37 18.13
N ARG A 166 1.94 7.45 17.65
CA ARG A 166 1.67 7.66 16.22
C ARG A 166 2.95 7.76 15.39
N ALA A 167 4.08 8.11 15.99
CA ALA A 167 5.35 8.30 15.28
C ALA A 167 5.83 7.02 14.55
N GLY A 168 5.55 5.84 15.11
CA GLY A 168 5.89 4.53 14.52
C GLY A 168 4.78 3.88 13.70
N LEU A 169 3.59 4.51 13.55
CA LEU A 169 2.50 3.97 12.73
C LEU A 169 2.66 4.38 11.24
N ARG A 170 3.82 4.07 10.67
CA ARG A 170 4.25 4.51 9.32
C ARG A 170 3.74 3.58 8.21
N VAL A 171 2.42 3.55 8.03
CA VAL A 171 1.73 2.67 7.08
C VAL A 171 2.35 2.69 5.69
N GLU A 172 2.45 3.87 5.07
CA GLU A 172 2.96 4.02 3.70
C GLU A 172 4.43 3.61 3.56
N PHE A 173 5.25 3.96 4.54
CA PHE A 173 6.66 3.59 4.53
C PHE A 173 6.85 2.07 4.57
N TYR A 174 6.15 1.38 5.47
CA TYR A 174 6.27 -0.07 5.64
C TYR A 174 5.78 -0.84 4.40
N ILE A 175 4.65 -0.44 3.81
CA ILE A 175 4.16 -1.09 2.58
C ILE A 175 5.13 -0.87 1.42
N LYS A 176 5.68 0.34 1.25
CA LYS A 176 6.61 0.63 0.14
C LYS A 176 7.90 -0.17 0.27
N VAL A 177 8.47 -0.29 1.47
CA VAL A 177 9.63 -1.18 1.72
C VAL A 177 9.26 -2.63 1.39
N GLY A 178 8.11 -3.10 1.88
CA GLY A 178 7.64 -4.46 1.59
C GLY A 178 7.43 -4.73 0.09
N ILE A 179 6.89 -3.77 -0.68
CA ILE A 179 6.74 -3.90 -2.13
C ILE A 179 8.11 -3.95 -2.82
N VAL A 180 9.08 -3.13 -2.42
CA VAL A 180 10.44 -3.22 -3.01
C VAL A 180 11.06 -4.60 -2.75
N LEU A 181 10.90 -5.14 -1.53
CA LEU A 181 11.33 -6.51 -1.20
C LEU A 181 10.55 -7.59 -1.97
N LEU A 182 9.25 -7.37 -2.23
CA LEU A 182 8.42 -8.22 -3.08
C LEU A 182 8.96 -8.30 -4.51
N GLY A 183 9.51 -7.19 -5.04
CA GLY A 183 10.16 -7.16 -6.35
C GLY A 183 11.28 -8.19 -6.46
N ALA A 184 12.12 -8.33 -5.43
CA ALA A 184 13.18 -9.34 -5.37
C ALA A 184 12.66 -10.80 -5.33
N THR A 185 11.37 -11.03 -5.09
CA THR A 185 10.75 -12.36 -5.07
C THR A 185 9.95 -12.65 -6.35
N LEU A 186 9.87 -11.68 -7.27
CA LEU A 186 9.12 -11.79 -8.52
C LEU A 186 10.06 -11.75 -9.73
N PRO A 187 10.00 -12.75 -10.63
CA PRO A 187 10.84 -12.72 -11.84
C PRO A 187 10.52 -11.53 -12.73
N PHE A 188 11.55 -10.84 -13.21
CA PHE A 188 11.40 -9.72 -14.15
C PHE A 188 10.82 -10.19 -15.49
N THR A 189 11.14 -11.43 -15.89
CA THR A 189 10.55 -12.07 -17.07
C THR A 189 9.03 -12.16 -16.96
N LEU A 190 8.50 -12.43 -15.76
CA LEU A 190 7.06 -12.43 -15.51
C LEU A 190 6.47 -11.02 -15.66
N LEU A 191 7.16 -9.97 -15.20
CA LEU A 191 6.71 -8.59 -15.39
C LEU A 191 6.63 -8.21 -16.87
N VAL A 192 7.59 -8.64 -17.69
CA VAL A 192 7.61 -8.36 -19.13
C VAL A 192 6.50 -9.11 -19.86
N TRP A 193 6.31 -10.40 -19.55
CA TRP A 193 5.30 -11.23 -20.20
C TRP A 193 3.87 -10.92 -19.75
N ALA A 194 3.67 -10.67 -18.46
CA ALA A 194 2.35 -10.45 -17.85
C ALA A 194 1.95 -9.01 -17.67
N GLY A 195 2.92 -8.09 -17.68
CA GLY A 195 2.70 -6.66 -17.59
C GLY A 195 1.69 -6.14 -18.64
N PRO A 196 1.79 -6.49 -19.94
CA PRO A 196 0.88 -5.95 -20.95
C PRO A 196 -0.59 -6.33 -20.72
N ILE A 197 -0.86 -7.62 -20.50
CA ILE A 197 -2.22 -8.10 -20.16
C ILE A 197 -2.68 -7.43 -18.86
N ALA A 198 -1.76 -7.30 -17.91
CA ALA A 198 -2.08 -6.69 -16.64
C ALA A 198 -2.51 -5.23 -16.75
N VAL A 199 -1.75 -4.44 -17.51
CA VAL A 199 -2.03 -3.05 -17.79
C VAL A 199 -3.35 -2.91 -18.55
N VAL A 200 -3.61 -3.74 -19.55
CA VAL A 200 -4.87 -3.68 -20.32
C VAL A 200 -6.08 -3.95 -19.42
N GLN A 201 -6.07 -5.07 -18.69
CA GLN A 201 -7.17 -5.42 -17.79
C GLN A 201 -7.38 -4.35 -16.70
N ALA A 202 -6.29 -3.94 -16.03
CA ALA A 202 -6.34 -2.92 -15.01
C ALA A 202 -6.86 -1.58 -15.54
N SER A 203 -6.47 -1.18 -16.77
CA SER A 203 -6.93 0.06 -17.38
C SER A 203 -8.42 0.03 -17.67
N LEU A 204 -8.94 -1.08 -18.20
CA LEU A 204 -10.37 -1.23 -18.45
C LEU A 204 -11.18 -1.10 -17.16
N VAL A 205 -10.79 -1.82 -16.11
CA VAL A 205 -11.46 -1.75 -14.79
C VAL A 205 -11.35 -0.34 -14.20
N SER A 206 -10.17 0.27 -14.29
CA SER A 206 -9.92 1.62 -13.77
C SER A 206 -10.79 2.67 -14.47
N LEU A 207 -10.85 2.67 -15.81
CA LEU A 207 -11.67 3.61 -16.57
C LEU A 207 -13.16 3.43 -16.25
N VAL A 208 -13.66 2.19 -16.29
CA VAL A 208 -15.08 1.91 -16.00
C VAL A 208 -15.42 2.38 -14.59
N THR A 209 -14.62 2.00 -13.60
CA THR A 209 -14.86 2.38 -12.19
C THR A 209 -14.82 3.90 -12.00
N PHE A 210 -13.84 4.58 -12.60
CA PHE A 210 -13.73 6.03 -12.52
C PHE A 210 -14.98 6.70 -13.08
N PHE A 211 -15.40 6.34 -14.29
CA PHE A 211 -16.55 6.95 -14.95
C PHE A 211 -17.86 6.61 -14.24
N THR A 212 -18.02 5.40 -13.71
CA THR A 212 -19.17 5.02 -12.88
C THR A 212 -19.27 5.91 -11.64
N ILE A 213 -18.19 6.04 -10.86
CA ILE A 213 -18.20 6.88 -9.65
C ILE A 213 -18.38 8.35 -10.01
N PHE A 214 -17.70 8.84 -11.06
CA PHE A 214 -17.80 10.22 -11.49
C PHE A 214 -19.23 10.58 -11.94
N ALA A 215 -19.87 9.71 -12.73
CA ALA A 215 -21.24 9.89 -13.17
C ALA A 215 -22.24 9.79 -12.00
N ALA A 216 -22.07 8.80 -11.12
CA ALA A 216 -22.93 8.64 -9.94
C ALA A 216 -22.82 9.84 -8.98
N ALA A 217 -21.59 10.32 -8.74
CA ALA A 217 -21.35 11.51 -7.93
C ALA A 217 -22.00 12.77 -8.54
N GLY A 218 -21.88 12.96 -9.86
CA GLY A 218 -22.53 14.06 -10.58
C GLY A 218 -24.05 13.98 -10.51
N ALA A 219 -24.63 12.78 -10.68
CA ALA A 219 -26.08 12.56 -10.56
C ALA A 219 -26.61 12.83 -9.14
N LEU A 220 -25.78 12.62 -8.12
CA LEU A 220 -26.09 12.93 -6.72
C LEU A 220 -25.78 14.40 -6.33
N GLY A 221 -25.38 15.23 -7.30
CA GLY A 221 -25.15 16.66 -7.11
C GLY A 221 -23.84 17.00 -6.39
N LEU A 222 -22.83 16.13 -6.46
CA LEU A 222 -21.48 16.43 -5.96
C LEU A 222 -20.70 17.28 -6.98
N ASP A 223 -19.83 18.15 -6.48
CA ASP A 223 -18.96 18.97 -7.33
C ASP A 223 -18.03 18.09 -8.21
N LYS A 224 -17.69 18.57 -9.41
CA LYS A 224 -16.88 17.82 -10.40
C LYS A 224 -15.49 17.47 -9.86
N ARG A 225 -14.87 18.35 -9.06
CA ARG A 225 -13.56 18.07 -8.46
C ARG A 225 -13.68 16.99 -7.40
N PHE A 226 -14.74 17.02 -6.60
CA PHE A 226 -15.00 15.99 -5.61
C PHE A 226 -15.31 14.63 -6.28
N ALA A 227 -16.16 14.63 -7.32
CA ALA A 227 -16.46 13.45 -8.12
C ALA A 227 -15.19 12.83 -8.73
N ALA A 228 -14.26 13.65 -9.22
CA ALA A 228 -12.97 13.18 -9.75
C ALA A 228 -12.08 12.57 -8.67
N VAL A 229 -12.06 13.15 -7.47
CA VAL A 229 -11.31 12.62 -6.32
C VAL A 229 -11.90 11.30 -5.81
N LEU A 230 -13.23 11.16 -5.79
CA LEU A 230 -13.90 9.90 -5.48
C LEU A 230 -13.62 8.84 -6.54
N GLY A 231 -13.79 9.20 -7.81
CA GLY A 231 -13.59 8.29 -8.93
C GLY A 231 -12.18 7.76 -9.01
N ALA A 232 -11.17 8.63 -8.89
CA ALA A 232 -9.78 8.21 -8.91
C ALA A 232 -9.39 7.38 -7.68
N GLY A 233 -9.93 7.72 -6.50
CA GLY A 233 -9.78 6.92 -5.29
C GLY A 233 -10.28 5.49 -5.49
N GLY A 234 -11.49 5.31 -6.04
CA GLY A 234 -12.03 3.97 -6.33
C GLY A 234 -11.34 3.25 -7.49
N ALA A 235 -10.82 4.00 -8.47
CA ALA A 235 -10.33 3.44 -9.73
C ALA A 235 -8.85 3.07 -9.76
N VAL A 236 -8.02 3.56 -8.85
CA VAL A 236 -6.55 3.39 -8.93
C VAL A 236 -6.00 2.74 -7.64
N CYS A 237 -5.19 3.47 -6.85
CA CYS A 237 -4.49 3.00 -5.66
C CYS A 237 -5.16 3.43 -4.35
N GLY A 238 -6.41 3.91 -4.42
CA GLY A 238 -7.12 4.36 -3.22
C GLY A 238 -6.59 5.70 -2.71
N VAL A 239 -5.94 5.67 -1.55
CA VAL A 239 -5.56 6.86 -0.76
C VAL A 239 -4.61 7.77 -1.54
N SER A 240 -3.56 7.22 -2.14
CA SER A 240 -2.56 8.00 -2.89
C SER A 240 -3.18 8.69 -4.11
N ALA A 241 -4.17 8.06 -4.76
CA ALA A 241 -4.91 8.64 -5.87
C ALA A 241 -5.83 9.76 -5.40
N SER A 242 -6.57 9.56 -4.31
CA SER A 242 -7.39 10.62 -3.71
C SER A 242 -6.56 11.86 -3.38
N ILE A 243 -5.37 11.68 -2.80
CA ILE A 243 -4.44 12.79 -2.48
C ILE A 243 -3.89 13.44 -3.75
N ALA A 244 -3.39 12.63 -4.70
CA ALA A 244 -2.77 13.12 -5.92
C ALA A 244 -3.77 13.90 -6.78
N ILE A 245 -4.97 13.37 -6.97
CA ILE A 245 -6.02 14.00 -7.77
C ILE A 245 -6.57 15.23 -7.06
N ALA A 246 -6.78 15.20 -5.74
CA ALA A 246 -7.22 16.39 -5.01
C ALA A 246 -6.24 17.56 -5.18
N GLY A 247 -4.93 17.26 -5.17
CA GLY A 247 -3.89 18.25 -5.50
C GLY A 247 -3.93 18.71 -6.96
N ALA A 248 -4.12 17.79 -7.90
CA ALA A 248 -4.12 18.07 -9.34
C ALA A 248 -5.31 18.93 -9.79
N VAL A 249 -6.51 18.62 -9.29
CA VAL A 249 -7.76 19.33 -9.65
C VAL A 249 -8.09 20.47 -8.67
N ARG A 250 -7.27 20.66 -7.62
CA ARG A 250 -7.49 21.62 -6.52
C ARG A 250 -8.86 21.43 -5.86
N ALA A 251 -9.16 20.19 -5.47
CA ALA A 251 -10.35 19.88 -4.66
C ALA A 251 -10.18 20.40 -3.22
N LYS A 252 -11.27 20.47 -2.46
CA LYS A 252 -11.20 20.87 -1.06
C LYS A 252 -10.47 19.78 -0.25
N ARG A 253 -9.83 20.17 0.87
CA ARG A 253 -9.17 19.21 1.76
C ARG A 253 -10.18 18.20 2.35
N GLU A 254 -11.40 18.66 2.60
CA GLU A 254 -12.52 17.85 3.05
C GLU A 254 -12.89 16.76 2.03
N ASP A 255 -13.00 17.12 0.75
CA ASP A 255 -13.30 16.17 -0.35
C ASP A 255 -12.26 15.02 -0.41
N ALA A 256 -10.98 15.38 -0.26
CA ALA A 256 -9.89 14.41 -0.20
C ALA A 256 -10.01 13.50 1.02
N ALA A 257 -10.27 14.07 2.20
CA ALA A 257 -10.43 13.31 3.44
C ALA A 257 -11.63 12.35 3.36
N ILE A 258 -12.76 12.78 2.80
CA ILE A 258 -13.97 11.96 2.60
C ILE A 258 -13.69 10.81 1.63
N SER A 259 -13.01 11.07 0.50
CA SER A 259 -12.62 10.02 -0.45
C SER A 259 -11.68 8.98 0.18
N ILE A 260 -10.65 9.43 0.91
CA ILE A 260 -9.73 8.54 1.65
C ILE A 260 -10.50 7.67 2.65
N THR A 261 -11.47 8.26 3.35
CA THR A 261 -12.30 7.56 4.33
C THR A 261 -13.14 6.45 3.65
N LEU A 262 -13.74 6.71 2.49
CA LEU A 262 -14.50 5.70 1.73
C LEU A 262 -13.61 4.58 1.18
N VAL A 263 -12.42 4.94 0.67
CA VAL A 263 -11.42 3.97 0.23
C VAL A 263 -11.06 3.03 1.38
N ILE A 264 -10.74 3.57 2.56
CA ILE A 264 -10.38 2.77 3.74
C ILE A 264 -11.55 1.89 4.17
N LEU A 265 -12.76 2.45 4.23
CA LEU A 265 -13.97 1.70 4.59
C LEU A 265 -14.17 0.50 3.66
N TRP A 266 -14.18 0.72 2.35
CA TRP A 266 -14.39 -0.35 1.38
C TRP A 266 -13.20 -1.31 1.30
N ALA A 267 -11.98 -0.86 1.54
CA ALA A 267 -10.82 -1.74 1.63
C ALA A 267 -10.90 -2.70 2.81
N ILE A 268 -11.41 -2.22 3.96
CA ILE A 268 -11.65 -3.08 5.13
C ILE A 268 -12.78 -4.08 4.88
N VAL A 269 -13.78 -3.73 4.06
CA VAL A 269 -14.82 -4.69 3.66
C VAL A 269 -14.24 -5.72 2.70
N MET A 270 -13.52 -5.26 1.68
CA MET A 270 -13.05 -6.09 0.56
C MET A 270 -11.90 -7.02 0.93
N ILE A 271 -11.04 -6.64 1.88
CA ILE A 271 -9.98 -7.51 2.40
C ILE A 271 -10.52 -8.84 2.95
N PHE A 272 -11.73 -8.84 3.53
CA PHE A 272 -12.40 -10.06 3.95
C PHE A 272 -13.30 -10.61 2.85
N ALA A 273 -14.11 -9.77 2.20
CA ALA A 273 -15.10 -10.24 1.24
C ALA A 273 -14.48 -10.98 0.05
N LEU A 274 -13.40 -10.45 -0.54
CA LEU A 274 -12.81 -11.00 -1.77
C LEU A 274 -12.14 -12.38 -1.60
N PRO A 275 -11.30 -12.65 -0.58
CA PRO A 275 -10.70 -13.99 -0.44
C PRO A 275 -11.75 -15.04 -0.06
N PHE A 276 -12.75 -14.70 0.77
CA PHE A 276 -13.83 -15.64 1.09
C PHE A 276 -14.76 -15.89 -0.10
N ALA A 277 -15.11 -14.86 -0.88
CA ALA A 277 -15.87 -15.02 -2.12
C ALA A 277 -15.10 -15.86 -3.14
N SER A 278 -13.80 -15.60 -3.33
CA SER A 278 -12.94 -16.38 -4.22
C SER A 278 -12.92 -17.85 -3.84
N ARG A 279 -12.88 -18.15 -2.52
CA ARG A 279 -12.90 -19.51 -1.99
C ARG A 279 -14.25 -20.19 -2.24
N ALA A 280 -15.34 -19.47 -1.98
CA ALA A 280 -16.69 -19.98 -2.22
C ALA A 280 -16.95 -20.28 -3.71
N LEU A 281 -16.32 -19.52 -4.60
CA LEU A 281 -16.39 -19.71 -6.05
C LEU A 281 -15.36 -20.72 -6.59
N GLY A 282 -14.50 -21.27 -5.74
CA GLY A 282 -13.48 -22.26 -6.14
C GLY A 282 -12.45 -21.72 -7.14
N LEU A 283 -12.12 -20.43 -7.08
CA LEU A 283 -11.25 -19.81 -8.08
C LEU A 283 -9.79 -20.31 -7.94
N PRO A 284 -9.10 -20.64 -9.05
CA PRO A 284 -7.67 -20.88 -9.02
C PRO A 284 -6.89 -19.68 -8.47
N THR A 285 -5.75 -19.93 -7.81
CA THR A 285 -4.97 -18.91 -7.09
C THR A 285 -4.62 -17.68 -7.94
N GLY A 286 -4.14 -17.88 -9.16
CA GLY A 286 -3.82 -16.78 -10.08
C GLY A 286 -5.05 -15.96 -10.50
N ILE A 287 -6.17 -16.63 -10.79
CA ILE A 287 -7.44 -15.95 -11.15
C ILE A 287 -7.96 -15.12 -9.97
N ALA A 288 -7.98 -15.71 -8.78
CA ALA A 288 -8.40 -15.02 -7.56
C ALA A 288 -7.49 -13.82 -7.25
N GLY A 289 -6.16 -13.98 -7.38
CA GLY A 289 -5.22 -12.89 -7.21
C GLY A 289 -5.47 -11.74 -8.18
N ALA A 290 -5.79 -12.03 -9.44
CA ALA A 290 -6.14 -11.01 -10.42
C ALA A 290 -7.45 -10.30 -10.08
N TRP A 291 -8.46 -11.07 -9.64
CA TRP A 291 -9.73 -10.48 -9.22
C TRP A 291 -9.60 -9.62 -7.96
N ILE A 292 -8.82 -10.06 -6.98
CA ILE A 292 -8.49 -9.28 -5.78
C ILE A 292 -7.76 -8.00 -6.19
N GLY A 293 -6.76 -8.08 -7.06
CA GLY A 293 -5.97 -6.92 -7.50
C GLY A 293 -6.77 -5.86 -8.27
N THR A 294 -7.78 -6.29 -9.02
CA THR A 294 -8.72 -5.38 -9.69
C THR A 294 -9.79 -4.83 -8.74
N SER A 295 -10.27 -5.65 -7.81
CA SER A 295 -11.44 -5.33 -6.99
C SER A 295 -11.12 -4.54 -5.72
N GLU A 296 -9.92 -4.70 -5.19
CA GLU A 296 -9.49 -4.07 -3.95
C GLU A 296 -9.01 -2.63 -4.17
N PHE A 297 -9.27 -1.76 -3.19
CA PHE A 297 -9.04 -0.32 -3.29
C PHE A 297 -7.70 0.11 -2.71
N ALA A 298 -7.17 -0.62 -1.73
CA ALA A 298 -5.87 -0.30 -1.13
C ALA A 298 -4.83 -1.40 -1.37
N ASP A 299 -3.62 -1.01 -1.77
CA ASP A 299 -2.54 -1.94 -2.14
C ASP A 299 -2.21 -2.88 -0.98
N ALA A 300 -2.10 -2.31 0.22
CA ALA A 300 -1.87 -3.06 1.43
C ALA A 300 -3.02 -4.08 1.64
N ALA A 301 -4.27 -3.62 1.73
CA ALA A 301 -5.41 -4.49 2.01
C ALA A 301 -5.53 -5.62 0.98
N GLY A 302 -5.32 -5.32 -0.30
CA GLY A 302 -5.39 -6.32 -1.37
C GLY A 302 -4.26 -7.32 -1.36
N LEU A 303 -3.07 -6.88 -0.97
CA LEU A 303 -1.96 -7.79 -0.81
C LEU A 303 -2.20 -8.74 0.36
N ALA A 304 -2.79 -8.25 1.47
CA ALA A 304 -3.21 -9.11 2.58
C ALA A 304 -4.30 -10.10 2.16
N ALA A 305 -5.29 -9.67 1.38
CA ALA A 305 -6.33 -10.55 0.84
C ALA A 305 -5.75 -11.62 -0.11
N ALA A 306 -4.86 -11.23 -1.01
CA ALA A 306 -4.21 -12.15 -1.95
C ALA A 306 -3.27 -13.13 -1.24
N GLN A 307 -2.54 -12.66 -0.22
CA GLN A 307 -1.72 -13.51 0.65
C GLN A 307 -2.59 -14.53 1.39
N ALA A 308 -3.67 -14.07 2.04
CA ALA A 308 -4.60 -14.96 2.73
C ALA A 308 -5.20 -16.00 1.79
N TYR A 309 -5.54 -15.62 0.56
CA TYR A 309 -6.04 -16.58 -0.43
C TYR A 309 -4.97 -17.60 -0.86
N GLY A 310 -3.73 -17.16 -1.08
CA GLY A 310 -2.61 -18.05 -1.34
C GLY A 310 -2.38 -19.04 -0.17
N ASP A 311 -2.50 -18.57 1.06
CA ASP A 311 -2.33 -19.42 2.23
C ASP A 311 -3.51 -20.40 2.45
N PHE A 312 -4.73 -20.05 2.03
CA PHE A 312 -5.84 -21.01 1.92
C PHE A 312 -5.51 -22.14 0.94
N ALA A 313 -4.84 -21.84 -0.17
CA ALA A 313 -4.40 -22.86 -1.12
C ALA A 313 -3.25 -23.73 -0.59
N LYS A 314 -2.37 -23.18 0.26
CA LYS A 314 -1.28 -23.94 0.93
C LYS A 314 -1.81 -25.00 1.91
N HIS A 315 -2.87 -24.66 2.64
CA HIS A 315 -3.33 -25.44 3.78
C HIS A 315 -4.64 -26.21 3.52
N GLY A 316 -5.41 -25.82 2.50
CA GLY A 316 -6.57 -26.58 2.05
C GLY A 316 -6.13 -27.82 1.28
N ALA A 317 -6.62 -29.01 1.67
CA ALA A 317 -6.29 -30.29 1.04
C ALA A 317 -6.79 -30.37 -0.42
N GLY A 318 -6.09 -29.71 -1.36
CA GLY A 318 -6.38 -29.75 -2.80
C GLY A 318 -7.66 -29.02 -3.24
N ALA A 319 -8.32 -28.28 -2.35
CA ALA A 319 -9.60 -27.61 -2.66
C ALA A 319 -9.45 -26.37 -3.57
N ILE A 320 -8.25 -25.79 -3.66
CA ILE A 320 -7.97 -24.60 -4.47
C ILE A 320 -6.85 -24.94 -5.45
N ALA A 321 -7.11 -24.78 -6.75
CA ALA A 321 -6.14 -25.07 -7.80
C ALA A 321 -5.09 -23.96 -7.96
N GLY A 322 -3.85 -24.34 -8.30
CA GLY A 322 -2.76 -23.42 -8.63
C GLY A 322 -1.75 -23.21 -7.50
N ALA A 323 -0.58 -22.66 -7.87
CA ALA A 323 0.48 -22.36 -6.91
C ALA A 323 0.04 -21.22 -5.97
N PRO A 324 0.26 -21.31 -4.65
CA PRO A 324 -0.07 -20.26 -3.69
C PRO A 324 0.49 -18.87 -4.04
N GLU A 325 1.72 -18.85 -4.55
CA GLU A 325 2.43 -17.63 -4.93
C GLU A 325 1.79 -16.94 -6.15
N ALA A 326 1.04 -17.68 -6.98
CA ALA A 326 0.36 -17.13 -8.15
C ALA A 326 -0.70 -16.10 -7.76
N ALA A 327 -1.31 -16.22 -6.57
CA ALA A 327 -2.24 -15.21 -6.06
C ALA A 327 -1.55 -13.85 -5.83
N LEU A 328 -0.38 -13.87 -5.18
CA LEU A 328 0.42 -12.66 -4.96
C LEU A 328 0.99 -12.11 -6.27
N GLN A 329 1.44 -12.98 -7.17
CA GLN A 329 1.94 -12.58 -8.50
C GLN A 329 0.86 -11.85 -9.29
N ALA A 330 -0.31 -12.46 -9.45
CA ALA A 330 -1.42 -11.89 -10.19
C ALA A 330 -1.91 -10.58 -9.56
N PHE A 331 -2.03 -10.55 -8.23
CA PHE A 331 -2.38 -9.33 -7.49
C PHE A 331 -1.39 -8.21 -7.77
N THR A 332 -0.08 -8.48 -7.66
CA THR A 332 0.98 -7.47 -7.83
C THR A 332 1.01 -6.93 -9.25
N LEU A 333 0.84 -7.82 -10.24
CA LEU A 333 0.71 -7.44 -11.64
C LEU A 333 -0.51 -6.55 -11.87
N MET A 334 -1.68 -6.92 -11.32
CA MET A 334 -2.90 -6.11 -11.44
C MET A 334 -2.81 -4.75 -10.77
N LYS A 335 -2.42 -4.74 -9.49
CA LYS A 335 -2.50 -3.55 -8.65
C LYS A 335 -1.30 -2.65 -8.87
N VAL A 336 -0.10 -3.15 -8.58
CA VAL A 336 1.13 -2.35 -8.57
C VAL A 336 1.55 -1.96 -9.99
N VAL A 337 1.62 -2.95 -10.90
CA VAL A 337 2.03 -2.68 -12.29
C VAL A 337 0.86 -2.13 -13.11
N GLY A 338 -0.31 -2.74 -12.99
CA GLY A 338 -1.47 -2.43 -13.81
C GLY A 338 -2.17 -1.13 -13.45
N ARG A 339 -2.39 -0.83 -12.15
CA ARG A 339 -3.16 0.35 -11.71
C ARG A 339 -2.26 1.47 -11.19
N ASP A 340 -1.31 1.21 -10.30
CA ASP A 340 -0.60 2.28 -9.58
C ASP A 340 0.28 3.14 -10.49
N ILE A 341 0.83 2.54 -11.55
CA ILE A 341 1.60 3.26 -12.59
C ILE A 341 0.78 4.39 -13.23
N TRP A 342 -0.55 4.26 -13.30
CA TRP A 342 -1.42 5.24 -13.95
C TRP A 342 -1.67 6.52 -13.14
N ILE A 343 -1.30 6.57 -11.85
CA ILE A 343 -1.56 7.75 -10.98
C ILE A 343 -1.03 9.04 -11.63
N GLY A 344 0.18 8.99 -12.19
CA GLY A 344 0.80 10.16 -12.83
C GLY A 344 0.04 10.63 -14.06
N ILE A 345 -0.44 9.68 -14.88
CA ILE A 345 -1.24 9.96 -16.08
C ILE A 345 -2.61 10.53 -15.69
N TRP A 346 -3.29 9.90 -14.73
CA TRP A 346 -4.57 10.39 -14.19
C TRP A 346 -4.46 11.81 -13.65
N ALA A 347 -3.44 12.09 -12.83
CA ALA A 347 -3.21 13.41 -12.28
C ALA A 347 -2.99 14.45 -13.38
N PHE A 348 -2.21 14.12 -14.40
CA PHE A 348 -1.97 15.01 -15.54
C PHE A 348 -3.22 15.26 -16.37
N VAL A 349 -3.95 14.21 -16.76
CA VAL A 349 -5.17 14.30 -17.57
C VAL A 349 -6.25 15.08 -16.82
N LEU A 350 -6.51 14.76 -15.54
CA LEU A 350 -7.50 15.47 -14.75
C LEU A 350 -7.08 16.91 -14.44
N ALA A 351 -5.78 17.21 -14.34
CA ALA A 351 -5.33 18.60 -14.28
C ALA A 351 -5.65 19.37 -15.58
N ILE A 352 -5.47 18.76 -16.76
CA ILE A 352 -5.88 19.38 -18.04
C ILE A 352 -7.40 19.59 -18.06
N VAL A 353 -8.18 18.56 -17.74
CA VAL A 353 -9.66 18.66 -17.73
C VAL A 353 -10.12 19.73 -16.75
N ALA A 354 -9.57 19.76 -15.53
CA ALA A 354 -9.91 20.75 -14.52
C ALA A 354 -9.54 22.18 -14.93
N THR A 355 -8.52 22.37 -15.76
CA THR A 355 -8.06 23.71 -16.19
C THR A 355 -8.74 24.22 -17.45
N THR A 356 -9.18 23.30 -18.30
CA THR A 356 -9.79 23.62 -19.60
C THR A 356 -11.31 23.56 -19.58
N ARG A 357 -11.91 22.75 -18.70
CA ARG A 357 -13.35 22.46 -18.69
C ARG A 357 -14.06 22.78 -17.37
N TRP A 358 -13.34 22.92 -16.26
CA TRP A 358 -13.94 23.29 -14.97
C TRP A 358 -13.52 24.72 -14.64
N GLU A 359 -14.49 25.63 -14.47
CA GLU A 359 -14.21 27.05 -14.25
C GLU A 359 -13.30 27.28 -13.03
N SER A 360 -12.38 28.23 -13.15
CA SER A 360 -11.52 28.66 -12.05
C SER A 360 -12.27 29.66 -11.19
N VAL A 361 -13.02 29.18 -10.19
CA VAL A 361 -13.73 30.06 -9.26
C VAL A 361 -12.77 30.95 -8.44
N ASP A 362 -11.48 30.58 -8.30
CA ASP A 362 -10.53 31.30 -7.42
C ASP A 362 -9.28 31.87 -8.11
N GLY A 363 -9.25 32.03 -9.45
CA GLY A 363 -8.08 32.59 -10.15
C GLY A 363 -6.80 31.72 -10.08
N VAL A 364 -6.82 30.63 -9.33
CA VAL A 364 -5.71 29.69 -9.21
C VAL A 364 -5.84 28.59 -10.27
N ARG A 365 -5.25 28.83 -11.45
CA ARG A 365 -5.17 27.81 -12.51
C ARG A 365 -4.28 26.65 -12.04
N ALA A 366 -4.77 25.41 -12.15
CA ALA A 366 -3.86 24.27 -12.22
C ALA A 366 -2.99 24.45 -13.48
N GLN A 367 -1.72 24.04 -13.43
CA GLN A 367 -0.82 24.14 -14.57
C GLN A 367 -0.46 22.73 -14.97
N PRO A 368 -1.04 22.19 -16.07
CA PRO A 368 -0.73 20.85 -16.52
C PRO A 368 0.68 20.87 -17.10
N ARG A 369 1.67 20.47 -16.29
CA ARG A 369 3.05 20.28 -16.73
C ARG A 369 3.32 18.79 -16.82
N ALA A 370 4.01 18.36 -17.88
CA ALA A 370 4.42 16.95 -18.02
C ALA A 370 5.28 16.47 -16.83
N SER A 371 5.99 17.39 -16.16
CA SER A 371 6.73 17.09 -14.93
C SER A 371 5.84 16.68 -13.75
N GLU A 372 4.52 16.94 -13.80
CA GLU A 372 3.56 16.45 -12.80
C GLU A 372 3.42 14.93 -12.86
N ILE A 373 3.55 14.31 -14.05
CA ILE A 373 3.53 12.85 -14.20
C ILE A 373 4.65 12.24 -13.35
N TRP A 374 5.87 12.73 -13.51
CA TRP A 374 7.02 12.27 -12.71
C TRP A 374 6.85 12.61 -11.22
N ALA A 375 6.32 13.79 -10.89
CA ALA A 375 6.12 14.19 -9.50
C ALA A 375 5.10 13.30 -8.75
N ARG A 376 4.10 12.77 -9.44
CA ARG A 376 3.03 11.92 -8.87
C ARG A 376 3.25 10.43 -9.05
N PHE A 377 4.09 10.02 -10.00
CA PHE A 377 4.41 8.62 -10.23
C PHE A 377 4.94 7.95 -8.93
N PRO A 378 4.41 6.78 -8.52
CA PRO A 378 4.87 6.11 -7.31
C PRO A 378 6.32 5.61 -7.45
N LYS A 379 7.28 6.29 -6.80
CA LYS A 379 8.71 6.00 -7.04
C LYS A 379 9.11 4.61 -6.55
N PHE A 380 8.42 4.06 -5.56
CA PHE A 380 8.69 2.71 -5.04
C PHE A 380 8.57 1.62 -6.13
N VAL A 381 7.78 1.85 -7.20
CA VAL A 381 7.67 0.93 -8.35
C VAL A 381 9.02 0.79 -9.06
N ILE A 382 9.86 1.83 -9.09
CA ILE A 382 11.22 1.74 -9.63
C ILE A 382 12.05 0.79 -8.77
N GLY A 383 11.98 0.93 -7.45
CA GLY A 383 12.67 0.01 -6.53
C GLY A 383 12.22 -1.44 -6.72
N PHE A 384 10.91 -1.66 -6.87
CA PHE A 384 10.34 -2.97 -7.20
C PHE A 384 10.92 -3.55 -8.49
N VAL A 385 10.90 -2.79 -9.59
CA VAL A 385 11.40 -3.25 -10.90
C VAL A 385 12.90 -3.51 -10.84
N VAL A 386 13.68 -2.64 -10.18
CA VAL A 386 15.13 -2.82 -10.02
C VAL A 386 15.45 -4.06 -9.19
N ALA A 387 14.74 -4.29 -8.07
CA ALA A 387 14.92 -5.48 -7.25
C ALA A 387 14.60 -6.76 -8.04
N SER A 388 13.51 -6.74 -8.81
CA SER A 388 13.09 -7.85 -9.68
C SER A 388 14.11 -8.13 -10.78
N ALA A 389 14.56 -7.11 -11.51
CA ALA A 389 15.57 -7.24 -12.55
C ALA A 389 16.89 -7.75 -11.99
N PHE A 390 17.32 -7.22 -10.83
CA PHE A 390 18.55 -7.63 -10.18
C PHE A 390 18.52 -9.10 -9.75
N VAL A 391 17.49 -9.55 -9.02
CA VAL A 391 17.41 -10.96 -8.59
C VAL A 391 17.21 -11.89 -9.79
N THR A 392 16.51 -11.45 -10.84
CA THR A 392 16.38 -12.24 -12.08
C THR A 392 17.72 -12.39 -12.80
N TRP A 393 18.53 -11.33 -12.83
CA TRP A 393 19.90 -11.39 -13.33
C TRP A 393 20.78 -12.31 -12.48
N VAL A 394 20.65 -12.29 -11.15
CA VAL A 394 21.35 -13.27 -10.30
C VAL A 394 20.90 -14.69 -10.65
N ALA A 395 19.59 -14.92 -10.75
CA ALA A 395 19.00 -16.22 -11.06
C ALA A 395 19.45 -16.77 -12.43
N SER A 396 19.69 -15.91 -13.42
CA SER A 396 20.11 -16.35 -14.76
C SER A 396 21.49 -17.00 -14.82
N HIS A 397 22.30 -16.87 -13.75
CA HIS A 397 23.61 -17.51 -13.65
C HIS A 397 23.55 -18.92 -13.02
N TYR A 398 22.36 -19.38 -12.64
CA TYR A 398 22.16 -20.68 -12.01
C TYR A 398 21.26 -21.57 -12.88
N THR A 399 21.53 -22.87 -12.85
CA THR A 399 20.56 -23.84 -13.39
C THR A 399 19.28 -23.81 -12.56
N LEU A 400 18.15 -24.27 -13.11
CA LEU A 400 16.89 -24.32 -12.36
C LEU A 400 17.02 -25.16 -11.07
N THR A 401 17.82 -26.23 -11.12
CA THR A 401 18.11 -27.10 -9.98
C THR A 401 18.86 -26.35 -8.89
N ASP A 402 19.93 -25.63 -9.25
CA ASP A 402 20.74 -24.88 -8.29
C ASP A 402 20.00 -23.66 -7.75
N TYR A 403 19.21 -23.00 -8.60
CA TYR A 403 18.33 -21.93 -8.18
C TYR A 403 17.39 -22.40 -7.06
N ARG A 404 16.72 -23.55 -7.25
CA ARG A 404 15.79 -24.09 -6.24
C ARG A 404 16.51 -24.58 -4.97
N LYS A 405 17.70 -25.17 -5.09
CA LYS A 405 18.42 -25.75 -3.95
C LYS A 405 19.28 -24.75 -3.17
N ILE A 406 19.74 -23.68 -3.81
CA ILE A 406 20.75 -22.76 -3.27
C ILE A 406 20.17 -21.34 -3.21
N VAL A 407 19.83 -20.76 -4.36
CA VAL A 407 19.43 -19.34 -4.44
C VAL A 407 18.10 -19.08 -3.71
N THR A 408 17.08 -19.90 -3.95
CA THR A 408 15.78 -19.76 -3.31
C THR A 408 15.89 -19.81 -1.78
N PRO A 409 16.47 -20.87 -1.17
CA PRO A 409 16.58 -20.92 0.27
C PRO A 409 17.53 -19.84 0.80
N GLU A 410 18.72 -19.62 0.24
CA GLU A 410 19.74 -18.75 0.86
C GLU A 410 19.58 -17.25 0.58
N LEU A 411 18.95 -16.87 -0.54
CA LEU A 411 18.78 -15.47 -0.95
C LEU A 411 17.30 -15.04 -0.94
N VAL A 412 16.41 -15.78 -1.60
CA VAL A 412 15.02 -15.34 -1.84
C VAL A 412 14.11 -15.52 -0.62
N ALA A 413 14.22 -16.66 0.08
CA ALA A 413 13.38 -16.96 1.24
C ALA A 413 13.60 -15.97 2.41
N PRO A 414 14.83 -15.57 2.76
CA PRO A 414 15.05 -14.56 3.79
C PRO A 414 14.52 -13.18 3.42
N ILE A 415 14.63 -12.79 2.14
CA ILE A 415 14.01 -11.54 1.63
C ILE A 415 12.48 -11.64 1.76
N THR A 416 11.90 -12.79 1.46
CA THR A 416 10.47 -13.08 1.68
C THR A 416 10.08 -12.92 3.15
N ILE A 417 10.91 -13.35 4.10
CA ILE A 417 10.67 -13.17 5.53
C ILE A 417 10.65 -11.67 5.89
N LEU A 418 11.67 -10.90 5.47
CA LEU A 418 11.73 -9.46 5.73
C LEU A 418 10.53 -8.72 5.13
N ARG A 419 10.11 -9.13 3.94
CA ARG A 419 8.89 -8.63 3.28
C ARG A 419 7.66 -8.89 4.15
N THR A 420 7.48 -10.11 4.66
CA THR A 420 6.34 -10.45 5.53
C THR A 420 6.33 -9.61 6.79
N TRP A 421 7.48 -9.37 7.42
CA TRP A 421 7.59 -8.44 8.56
C TRP A 421 7.15 -7.03 8.22
N ALA A 422 7.66 -6.46 7.11
CA ALA A 422 7.28 -5.14 6.65
C ALA A 422 5.75 -5.03 6.43
N PHE A 423 5.14 -6.09 5.89
CA PHE A 423 3.70 -6.16 5.72
C PHE A 423 2.95 -6.25 7.05
N ILE A 424 3.39 -7.05 8.02
CA ILE A 424 2.74 -7.11 9.34
C ILE A 424 2.84 -5.75 10.04
N PHE A 425 3.99 -5.07 10.00
CA PHE A 425 4.14 -3.70 10.54
C PHE A 425 3.13 -2.74 9.88
N CYS A 426 2.98 -2.82 8.57
CA CYS A 426 2.03 -2.01 7.82
C CYS A 426 0.59 -2.30 8.26
N PHE A 427 0.15 -3.56 8.23
CA PHE A 427 -1.23 -3.94 8.52
C PHE A 427 -1.64 -3.64 9.95
N PHE A 428 -0.73 -3.89 10.90
CA PHE A 428 -0.96 -3.53 12.29
C PHE A 428 -1.09 -2.01 12.44
N SER A 429 -0.24 -1.24 11.76
CA SER A 429 -0.33 0.23 11.76
C SER A 429 -1.62 0.74 11.11
N ILE A 430 -2.12 0.10 10.04
CA ILE A 430 -3.41 0.42 9.41
C ILE A 430 -4.54 0.21 10.43
N GLY A 431 -4.59 -0.95 11.08
CA GLY A 431 -5.60 -1.23 12.10
C GLY A 431 -5.55 -0.19 13.22
N LEU A 432 -4.36 0.11 13.72
CA LEU A 432 -4.15 1.06 14.82
C LEU A 432 -4.53 2.51 14.47
N THR A 433 -4.46 2.90 13.20
CA THR A 433 -4.81 4.24 12.72
C THR A 433 -6.26 4.37 12.28
N THR A 434 -6.97 3.25 12.08
CA THR A 434 -8.35 3.25 11.58
C THR A 434 -9.37 3.47 12.69
N ARG A 435 -10.21 4.51 12.57
CA ARG A 435 -11.29 4.82 13.52
C ARG A 435 -12.66 4.63 12.85
N LEU A 436 -13.43 3.63 13.27
CA LEU A 436 -14.74 3.32 12.67
C LEU A 436 -15.73 4.49 12.81
N LYS A 437 -15.69 5.22 13.93
CA LYS A 437 -16.51 6.43 14.14
C LYS A 437 -16.20 7.56 13.15
N ALA A 438 -14.98 7.63 12.61
CA ALA A 438 -14.66 8.60 11.57
C ALA A 438 -15.28 8.20 10.22
N LEU A 439 -15.48 6.89 9.98
CA LEU A 439 -16.08 6.36 8.75
C LEU A 439 -17.57 6.70 8.60
N SER A 440 -18.28 6.98 9.70
CA SER A 440 -19.69 7.38 9.65
C SER A 440 -19.91 8.86 9.29
N ALA A 441 -18.85 9.68 9.25
CA ALA A 441 -18.94 11.12 8.98
C ALA A 441 -18.97 11.48 7.47
N THR A 442 -18.95 10.47 6.61
CA THR A 442 -18.60 10.57 5.19
C THR A 442 -19.72 11.14 4.31
N GLY A 443 -20.96 11.16 4.80
CA GLY A 443 -22.16 11.64 4.09
C GLY A 443 -22.76 10.61 3.11
N ALA A 444 -24.09 10.57 3.00
CA ALA A 444 -24.79 9.54 2.24
C ALA A 444 -24.54 9.59 0.72
N ARG A 445 -24.44 10.80 0.15
CA ARG A 445 -24.23 11.02 -1.29
C ARG A 445 -22.88 10.47 -1.79
N PRO A 446 -21.72 10.87 -1.22
CA PRO A 446 -20.44 10.32 -1.66
C PRO A 446 -20.30 8.83 -1.34
N PHE A 447 -20.90 8.35 -0.22
CA PHE A 447 -20.96 6.92 0.07
C PHE A 447 -21.69 6.13 -1.03
N ALA A 448 -22.88 6.58 -1.44
CA ALA A 448 -23.65 5.94 -2.50
C ALA A 448 -22.92 5.96 -3.86
N ALA A 449 -22.32 7.10 -4.24
CA ALA A 449 -21.54 7.21 -5.47
C ALA A 449 -20.36 6.23 -5.51
N PHE A 450 -19.59 6.17 -4.41
CA PHE A 450 -18.44 5.27 -4.31
C PHE A 450 -18.88 3.81 -4.31
N THR A 451 -19.96 3.47 -3.58
CA THR A 451 -20.52 2.12 -3.51
C THR A 451 -21.02 1.62 -4.88
N ALA A 452 -21.62 2.49 -5.68
CA ALA A 452 -21.99 2.15 -7.05
C ALA A 452 -20.76 1.76 -7.89
N GLY A 453 -19.66 2.52 -7.74
CA GLY A 453 -18.37 2.17 -8.30
C GLY A 453 -17.83 0.84 -7.81
N VAL A 454 -17.93 0.57 -6.50
CA VAL A 454 -17.49 -0.69 -5.89
C VAL A 454 -18.21 -1.88 -6.51
N ALA A 455 -19.54 -1.82 -6.61
CA ALA A 455 -20.33 -2.90 -7.20
C ALA A 455 -19.90 -3.18 -8.65
N VAL A 456 -19.79 -2.12 -9.48
CA VAL A 456 -19.34 -2.26 -10.87
C VAL A 456 -17.91 -2.77 -10.96
N ASN A 457 -16.99 -2.23 -10.15
CA ASN A 457 -15.58 -2.62 -10.11
C ASN A 457 -15.43 -4.11 -9.80
N VAL A 458 -16.14 -4.61 -8.78
CA VAL A 458 -16.11 -6.03 -8.39
C VAL A 458 -16.66 -6.92 -9.50
N ILE A 459 -17.79 -6.55 -10.12
CA ILE A 459 -18.42 -7.32 -11.19
C ILE A 459 -17.55 -7.35 -12.45
N VAL A 460 -17.08 -6.19 -12.91
CA VAL A 460 -16.24 -6.09 -14.10
C VAL A 460 -14.89 -6.76 -13.87
N GLY A 461 -14.28 -6.55 -12.70
CA GLY A 461 -13.06 -7.23 -12.28
C GLY A 461 -13.22 -8.75 -12.27
N TYR A 462 -14.37 -9.26 -11.81
CA TYR A 462 -14.69 -10.69 -11.82
C TYR A 462 -14.78 -11.20 -13.26
N VAL A 463 -15.60 -10.55 -14.10
CA VAL A 463 -15.81 -10.97 -15.48
C VAL A 463 -14.50 -11.00 -16.26
N LEU A 464 -13.67 -9.96 -16.13
CA LEU A 464 -12.40 -9.89 -16.82
C LEU A 464 -11.40 -10.92 -16.27
N SER A 465 -11.29 -11.08 -14.96
CA SER A 465 -10.32 -12.02 -14.37
C SER A 465 -10.68 -13.48 -14.60
N VAL A 466 -11.97 -13.82 -14.56
CA VAL A 466 -12.45 -15.21 -14.62
C VAL A 466 -12.77 -15.65 -16.03
N TYR A 467 -13.48 -14.85 -16.82
CA TYR A 467 -13.98 -15.28 -18.13
C TYR A 467 -13.13 -14.80 -19.30
N VAL A 468 -12.62 -13.56 -19.25
CA VAL A 468 -11.86 -12.99 -20.38
C VAL A 468 -10.39 -13.39 -20.33
N PHE A 469 -9.75 -13.18 -19.18
CA PHE A 469 -8.33 -13.47 -18.96
C PHE A 469 -8.11 -14.68 -18.06
N GLY A 470 -9.14 -15.47 -17.75
CA GLY A 470 -9.05 -16.61 -16.82
C GLY A 470 -7.98 -17.62 -17.21
N GLY A 471 -7.91 -17.99 -18.50
CA GLY A 471 -6.86 -18.90 -18.99
C GLY A 471 -5.45 -18.34 -18.82
N TYR A 472 -5.29 -17.02 -18.91
CA TYR A 472 -4.02 -16.34 -18.71
C TYR A 472 -3.61 -16.34 -17.22
N TRP A 473 -4.53 -15.98 -16.33
CA TRP A 473 -4.24 -15.96 -14.90
C TRP A 473 -4.08 -17.36 -14.30
N ALA A 474 -4.74 -18.37 -14.88
CA ALA A 474 -4.60 -19.77 -14.48
C ALA A 474 -3.23 -20.37 -14.82
N SER A 475 -2.53 -19.85 -15.83
CA SER A 475 -1.20 -20.33 -16.22
C SER A 475 -0.07 -19.76 -15.35
N LEU A 476 -0.36 -18.78 -14.48
CA LEU A 476 0.62 -18.25 -13.55
C LEU A 476 1.05 -19.29 -12.53
N GLY A 477 2.37 -19.39 -12.34
CA GLY A 477 2.97 -20.31 -11.38
C GLY A 477 2.98 -21.78 -11.83
N GLN A 478 2.66 -22.06 -13.10
CA GLN A 478 2.84 -23.37 -13.74
C GLN A 478 4.28 -23.60 -14.22
#